data_AF-A0A5I8P7B5-F1
#
_entry.id   AF-A0A5I8P7B5-F1
#
_cell.length_a   1.000
_cell.length_b   1.000
_cell.length_c   1.000
_cell.angle_alpha   90.00
_cell.angle_beta   90.00
_cell.angle_gamma   90.00
#
_symmetry.space_group_name_H-M   'P 1'
#
loop_
_entity.id
_entity.type
_entity.pdbx_description
1 polymer ?
#
loop_
_entity_poly.entity_id
_entity_poly.type
_entity_poly.pdbx_seq_one_letter_code
_entity_poly.pdbx_strand_id
1 'polypeptide(L)'
;MWNACRADMLQGAEPVSQTYTLPELIEGMEVSIDVSTCGADAGNRYFGTVTEVSELYTAKNGYILLVQDAEPNFDVNGNSPAIPGGWISCSERMPEDEQEVIVHNKLGYRYVSYFDEHSGLFFDMRGGNQMNCIEHILVTHWMPLPAAPEPDQS
;
A
#
# COMPACT_ATOMS: atom_id res chain seq x y z
N MET A 1 -55.80 -48.71 14.74
CA MET A 1 -55.96 -47.31 14.28
C MET A 1 -54.70 -46.50 14.62
N TRP A 2 -53.52 -46.93 14.14
CA TRP A 2 -52.22 -46.32 14.48
C TRP A 2 -51.51 -45.72 13.25
N ASN A 3 -52.25 -45.44 12.17
CA ASN A 3 -51.64 -45.02 10.90
C ASN A 3 -52.19 -43.69 10.35
N ALA A 4 -53.02 -42.96 11.09
CA ALA A 4 -53.59 -41.68 10.59
C ALA A 4 -52.75 -40.45 11.01
N CYS A 5 -52.18 -40.43 12.22
CA CYS A 5 -51.52 -39.24 12.76
C CYS A 5 -50.06 -39.04 12.32
N ARG A 6 -49.53 -39.87 11.41
CA ARG A 6 -48.19 -39.68 10.82
C ARG A 6 -48.23 -39.09 9.41
N ALA A 7 -49.41 -38.99 8.80
CA ALA A 7 -49.56 -38.48 7.42
C ALA A 7 -49.68 -36.94 7.35
N ASP A 8 -50.21 -36.29 8.40
CA ASP A 8 -50.48 -34.84 8.37
C ASP A 8 -49.28 -33.94 8.70
N MET A 9 -48.18 -34.47 9.23
CA MET A 9 -46.96 -33.68 9.46
C MET A 9 -46.09 -33.51 8.20
N LEU A 10 -46.57 -33.95 7.04
CA LEU A 10 -45.86 -33.86 5.75
C LEU A 10 -46.56 -32.95 4.73
N GLN A 11 -47.53 -32.13 5.15
CA GLN A 11 -48.10 -31.09 4.30
C GLN A 11 -47.87 -29.71 4.94
N GLY A 12 -46.86 -28.99 4.46
CA GLY A 12 -46.78 -27.55 4.69
C GLY A 12 -45.46 -27.00 5.25
N ALA A 13 -44.35 -27.73 5.18
CA ALA A 13 -43.04 -27.10 5.20
C ALA A 13 -42.40 -27.34 3.83
N GLU A 14 -42.72 -26.45 2.87
CA GLU A 14 -41.86 -26.32 1.70
C GLU A 14 -40.43 -26.13 2.21
N PRO A 15 -39.43 -26.92 1.74
CA PRO A 15 -38.06 -26.55 2.01
C PRO A 15 -37.88 -25.17 1.41
N VAL A 16 -37.52 -24.18 2.22
CA VAL A 16 -37.06 -22.88 1.73
C VAL A 16 -35.76 -23.16 0.98
N SER A 17 -35.90 -23.56 -0.28
CA SER A 17 -34.84 -23.80 -1.24
C SER A 17 -34.33 -22.45 -1.73
N GLN A 18 -33.79 -21.66 -0.80
CA GLN A 18 -32.99 -20.51 -1.15
C GLN A 18 -31.60 -21.04 -1.52
N THR A 19 -31.49 -21.60 -2.72
CA THR A 19 -30.20 -21.90 -3.36
C THR A 19 -29.65 -20.58 -3.90
N TYR A 20 -29.23 -19.69 -3.02
CA TYR A 20 -28.46 -18.52 -3.44
C TYR A 20 -27.07 -19.00 -3.84
N THR A 21 -26.62 -18.63 -5.04
CA THR A 21 -25.23 -18.86 -5.40
C THR A 21 -24.36 -17.89 -4.59
N LEU A 22 -23.18 -18.35 -4.15
CA LEU A 22 -22.27 -17.54 -3.32
C LEU A 22 -22.01 -16.13 -3.92
N PRO A 23 -21.86 -15.97 -5.24
CA PRO A 23 -21.80 -14.65 -5.88
C PRO A 23 -22.98 -13.72 -5.59
N GLU A 24 -24.22 -14.22 -5.71
CA GLU A 24 -25.44 -13.42 -5.49
C GLU A 24 -25.60 -12.96 -4.04
N LEU A 25 -25.02 -13.69 -3.09
CA LEU A 25 -25.09 -13.34 -1.68
C LEU A 25 -24.09 -12.24 -1.29
N ILE A 26 -22.97 -12.13 -2.01
CA ILE A 26 -21.85 -11.29 -1.60
C ILE A 26 -21.68 -10.03 -2.45
N GLU A 27 -22.27 -9.97 -3.64
CA GLU A 27 -22.40 -8.72 -4.40
C GLU A 27 -23.20 -7.70 -3.58
N GLY A 28 -22.72 -6.46 -3.51
CA GLY A 28 -23.29 -5.39 -2.70
C GLY A 28 -22.89 -5.40 -1.22
N MET A 29 -22.12 -6.38 -0.74
CA MET A 29 -21.61 -6.37 0.64
C MET A 29 -20.49 -5.35 0.82
N GLU A 30 -20.54 -4.60 1.93
CA GLU A 30 -19.40 -3.81 2.40
C GLU A 30 -18.30 -4.74 2.94
N VAL A 31 -17.08 -4.47 2.51
CA VAL A 31 -15.88 -5.21 2.91
C VAL A 31 -14.81 -4.24 3.39
N SER A 32 -13.98 -4.71 4.32
CA SER A 32 -12.77 -4.00 4.73
C SER A 32 -11.56 -4.93 4.59
N ILE A 33 -10.51 -4.45 3.93
CA ILE A 33 -9.28 -5.20 3.69
C ILE A 33 -8.15 -4.56 4.48
N ASP A 34 -7.53 -5.34 5.35
CA ASP A 34 -6.36 -4.93 6.14
C ASP A 34 -5.10 -4.99 5.29
N VAL A 35 -4.37 -3.88 5.23
CA VAL A 35 -3.16 -3.72 4.42
C VAL A 35 -1.94 -3.36 5.28
N SER A 36 -2.02 -3.54 6.60
CA SER A 36 -0.90 -3.31 7.50
C SER A 36 0.29 -4.24 7.18
N THR A 37 1.49 -3.67 7.12
CA THR A 37 2.75 -4.36 6.84
C THR A 37 3.63 -4.50 8.09
N CYS A 38 3.46 -3.62 9.08
CA CYS A 38 4.21 -3.58 10.32
C CYS A 38 3.36 -2.97 11.46
N GLY A 39 3.99 -2.61 12.58
CA GLY A 39 3.27 -1.99 13.72
C GLY A 39 2.90 -0.52 13.50
N ALA A 40 3.64 0.20 12.64
CA ALA A 40 3.44 1.63 12.41
C ALA A 40 2.19 1.94 11.57
N ASP A 41 1.79 1.01 10.72
CA ASP A 41 0.63 1.08 9.83
C ASP A 41 -0.50 0.14 10.29
N ALA A 42 -0.47 -0.28 11.56
CA ALA A 42 -1.49 -1.14 12.16
C ALA A 42 -2.88 -0.50 12.06
N GLY A 43 -3.83 -1.21 11.46
CA GLY A 43 -5.21 -0.75 11.28
C GLY A 43 -5.48 -0.01 9.98
N ASN A 44 -4.47 0.15 9.12
CA ASN A 44 -4.65 0.66 7.76
C ASN A 44 -5.52 -0.30 6.95
N ARG A 45 -6.68 0.20 6.50
CA ARG A 45 -7.71 -0.58 5.82
C ARG A 45 -8.27 0.16 4.63
N TYR A 46 -8.56 -0.60 3.58
CA TYR A 46 -9.44 -0.18 2.50
C TYR A 46 -10.86 -0.65 2.79
N PHE A 47 -11.83 0.22 2.55
CA PHE A 47 -13.26 -0.04 2.67
C PHE A 47 -13.89 0.09 1.29
N GLY A 48 -14.79 -0.81 0.94
CA GLY A 48 -15.49 -0.70 -0.33
C GLY A 48 -16.62 -1.69 -0.44
N THR A 49 -17.32 -1.64 -1.57
CA THR A 49 -18.44 -2.55 -1.85
C THR A 49 -18.03 -3.55 -2.91
N VAL A 50 -18.35 -4.83 -2.70
CA VAL A 50 -18.15 -5.87 -3.72
C VAL A 50 -19.12 -5.60 -4.88
N THR A 51 -18.59 -5.36 -6.07
CA THR A 51 -19.39 -5.13 -7.27
C THR A 51 -19.49 -6.36 -8.16
N GLU A 52 -18.53 -7.26 -8.06
CA GLU A 52 -18.51 -8.48 -8.86
C GLU A 52 -17.69 -9.56 -8.15
N VAL A 53 -18.05 -10.81 -8.40
CA VAL A 53 -17.35 -11.99 -7.91
C VAL A 53 -16.91 -12.79 -9.11
N SER A 54 -15.61 -13.00 -9.24
CA SER A 54 -15.03 -13.72 -10.36
C SER A 54 -14.40 -15.03 -9.90
N GLU A 55 -14.42 -16.06 -10.74
CA GLU A 55 -13.78 -17.33 -10.45
C GLU A 55 -12.27 -17.24 -10.65
N LEU A 56 -11.51 -17.68 -9.65
CA LEU A 56 -10.06 -17.76 -9.68
C LEU A 56 -9.58 -19.04 -9.02
N TYR A 57 -9.20 -20.03 -9.82
CA TYR A 57 -8.81 -21.37 -9.37
C TYR A 57 -7.57 -21.39 -8.46
N THR A 58 -6.74 -20.35 -8.52
CA THR A 58 -5.57 -20.19 -7.64
C THR A 58 -5.93 -19.60 -6.27
N ALA A 59 -7.11 -19.00 -6.13
CA ALA A 59 -7.61 -18.53 -4.85
C ALA A 59 -8.05 -19.72 -3.99
N LYS A 60 -7.86 -19.61 -2.67
CA LYS A 60 -8.17 -20.69 -1.71
C LYS A 60 -9.59 -21.25 -1.84
N ASN A 61 -10.56 -20.39 -2.19
CA ASN A 61 -11.97 -20.76 -2.33
C ASN A 61 -12.46 -20.72 -3.78
N GLY A 62 -11.56 -20.57 -4.76
CA GLY A 62 -11.94 -20.51 -6.17
C GLY A 62 -12.56 -19.20 -6.64
N TYR A 63 -12.62 -18.15 -5.79
CA TYR A 63 -13.21 -16.85 -6.13
C TYR A 63 -12.32 -15.68 -5.71
N ILE A 64 -12.45 -14.57 -6.44
CA ILE A 64 -11.92 -13.24 -6.12
C ILE A 64 -13.07 -12.23 -6.11
N LEU A 65 -13.00 -11.26 -5.20
CA LEU A 65 -13.96 -10.16 -5.11
C LEU A 65 -13.39 -8.95 -5.84
N LEU A 66 -14.18 -8.38 -6.73
CA LEU A 66 -13.90 -7.10 -7.36
C LEU A 66 -14.61 -6.02 -6.53
N VAL A 67 -13.82 -5.08 -6.01
CA VAL A 67 -14.28 -3.98 -5.16
C VAL A 67 -14.00 -2.68 -5.90
N GLN A 68 -15.04 -1.91 -6.17
CA GLN A 68 -14.91 -0.57 -6.77
C GLN A 68 -14.90 0.50 -5.69
N ASP A 69 -14.33 1.66 -6.04
CA ASP A 69 -14.29 2.86 -5.21
C ASP A 69 -13.80 2.60 -3.77
N ALA A 70 -12.77 1.77 -3.63
CA ALA A 70 -12.23 1.42 -2.33
C ALA A 70 -11.58 2.64 -1.65
N GLU A 71 -12.15 3.09 -0.53
CA GLU A 71 -11.71 4.23 0.27
C GLU A 71 -10.79 3.79 1.41
N PRO A 72 -9.58 4.36 1.55
CA PRO A 72 -8.72 4.08 2.68
C PRO A 72 -9.14 4.86 3.93
N ASN A 73 -8.95 4.29 5.12
CA ASN A 73 -9.06 5.03 6.39
C ASN A 73 -7.75 5.73 6.81
N PHE A 74 -6.76 5.76 5.92
CA PHE A 74 -5.43 6.34 6.13
C PHE A 74 -5.09 7.26 4.97
N ASP A 75 -4.18 8.19 5.19
CA ASP A 75 -3.71 9.07 4.12
C ASP A 75 -2.86 8.29 3.12
N VAL A 76 -3.45 7.96 1.97
CA VAL A 76 -2.75 7.34 0.83
C VAL A 76 -1.68 8.25 0.23
N ASN A 77 -1.79 9.57 0.42
CA ASN A 77 -0.74 10.52 0.04
C ASN A 77 0.37 10.62 1.11
N GLY A 78 0.11 10.06 2.31
CA GLY A 78 1.02 9.99 3.45
C GLY A 78 1.86 8.71 3.50
N ASN A 79 1.76 7.84 2.47
CA ASN A 79 2.66 6.68 2.30
C ASN A 79 4.08 7.06 1.85
N SER A 80 4.43 8.35 1.80
CA SER A 80 5.82 8.72 2.06
C SER A 80 6.05 8.57 3.56
N PRO A 81 6.86 7.59 4.03
CA PRO A 81 7.08 7.35 5.46
C PRO A 81 7.33 8.69 6.14
N ALA A 82 6.45 9.08 7.08
CA ALA A 82 6.45 10.38 7.75
C ALA A 82 7.88 10.91 7.82
N ILE A 83 8.18 11.86 6.95
CA ILE A 83 9.56 12.18 6.67
C ILE A 83 10.11 12.81 7.95
N PRO A 84 11.12 12.21 8.61
CA PRO A 84 11.60 12.69 9.90
C PRO A 84 11.93 14.18 9.85
N GLY A 85 11.85 14.89 10.98
CA GLY A 85 12.32 16.28 11.03
C GLY A 85 13.77 16.37 10.51
N GLY A 86 14.02 17.20 9.49
CA GLY A 86 15.34 17.41 8.88
C GLY A 86 15.44 17.12 7.39
N TRP A 87 14.41 16.55 6.77
CA TRP A 87 14.33 16.41 5.32
C TRP A 87 13.72 17.64 4.64
N ILE A 88 14.24 17.96 3.47
CA ILE A 88 13.90 19.11 2.64
C ILE A 88 13.32 18.59 1.34
N SER A 89 12.19 19.13 0.90
CA SER A 89 11.60 18.74 -0.38
C SER A 89 12.42 19.29 -1.53
N CYS A 90 12.66 18.49 -2.58
CA CYS A 90 13.34 18.96 -3.78
C CYS A 90 12.58 20.10 -4.50
N SER A 91 11.25 20.18 -4.33
CA SER A 91 10.44 21.28 -4.86
C SER A 91 10.55 22.56 -4.04
N GLU A 92 10.88 22.46 -2.76
CA GLU A 92 11.12 23.61 -1.88
C GLU A 92 12.53 24.15 -2.10
N ARG A 93 13.52 23.26 -2.10
CA ARG A 93 14.94 23.61 -2.25
C ARG A 93 15.74 22.41 -2.72
N MET A 94 16.55 22.61 -3.76
CA MET A 94 17.56 21.64 -4.17
C MET A 94 18.82 21.74 -3.29
N PRO A 95 19.63 20.67 -3.19
CA PRO A 95 20.97 20.74 -2.61
C PRO A 95 21.87 21.75 -3.34
N GLU A 96 22.99 22.08 -2.72
CA GLU A 96 24.07 22.84 -3.38
C GLU A 96 24.80 21.97 -4.42
N ASP A 97 25.48 22.62 -5.36
CA ASP A 97 26.24 21.92 -6.40
C ASP A 97 27.33 21.00 -5.80
N GLU A 98 27.43 19.80 -6.36
CA GLU A 98 28.26 18.68 -5.88
C GLU A 98 28.01 18.26 -4.41
N GLN A 99 26.91 18.71 -3.78
CA GLN A 99 26.63 18.39 -2.38
C GLN A 99 26.29 16.91 -2.19
N GLU A 100 26.97 16.28 -1.22
CA GLU A 100 26.65 14.95 -0.75
C GLU A 100 25.47 14.99 0.23
N VAL A 101 24.41 14.25 -0.08
CA VAL A 101 23.15 14.24 0.67
C VAL A 101 22.61 12.83 0.82
N ILE A 102 21.75 12.63 1.82
CA ILE A 102 20.90 11.45 1.89
C ILE A 102 19.61 11.78 1.13
N VAL A 103 19.23 10.95 0.16
CA VAL A 103 18.03 11.14 -0.66
C VAL A 103 16.92 10.18 -0.28
N HIS A 104 15.67 10.57 -0.54
CA HIS A 104 14.48 9.73 -0.42
C HIS A 104 13.69 9.77 -1.73
N ASN A 105 13.39 8.61 -2.30
CA ASN A 105 12.68 8.51 -3.57
C ASN A 105 11.22 8.10 -3.45
N LYS A 106 10.45 8.25 -4.54
CA LYS A 106 9.04 7.83 -4.60
C LYS A 106 8.79 6.33 -4.36
N LEU A 107 9.83 5.50 -4.42
CA LEU A 107 9.74 4.06 -4.13
C LEU A 107 10.03 3.73 -2.66
N GLY A 108 10.32 4.74 -1.83
CA GLY A 108 10.60 4.58 -0.40
C GLY A 108 12.07 4.34 -0.05
N TYR A 109 12.96 4.22 -1.04
CA TYR A 109 14.39 3.97 -0.80
C TYR A 109 15.11 5.22 -0.29
N ARG A 110 16.12 5.00 0.56
CA ARG A 110 17.03 6.03 1.05
C ARG A 110 18.49 5.61 0.90
N TYR A 111 19.31 6.50 0.37
CA TYR A 111 20.74 6.24 0.11
C TYR A 111 21.49 7.57 -0.03
N VAL A 112 22.83 7.52 -0.05
CA VAL A 112 23.70 8.70 -0.23
C VAL A 112 23.87 8.98 -1.73
N SER A 113 23.84 10.26 -2.11
CA SER A 113 23.97 10.70 -3.50
C SER A 113 24.57 12.11 -3.58
N TYR A 114 25.05 12.47 -4.77
CA TYR A 114 25.60 13.79 -5.09
C TYR A 114 24.66 14.53 -6.05
N PHE A 115 24.32 15.77 -5.73
CA PHE A 115 23.55 16.63 -6.64
C PHE A 115 24.49 17.37 -7.60
N ASP A 116 24.13 17.44 -8.88
CA ASP A 116 24.81 18.27 -9.88
C ASP A 116 23.83 19.34 -10.38
N GLU A 117 24.16 20.61 -10.13
CA GLU A 117 23.31 21.74 -10.51
C GLU A 117 23.21 21.88 -12.03
N HIS A 118 24.26 21.47 -12.78
CA HIS A 118 24.29 21.63 -14.23
C HIS A 118 23.26 20.73 -14.93
N SER A 119 23.15 19.47 -14.50
CA SER A 119 22.16 18.53 -15.03
C SER A 119 20.84 18.54 -14.26
N GLY A 120 20.82 18.99 -13.00
CA GLY A 120 19.68 18.90 -12.10
C GLY A 120 19.39 17.47 -11.63
N LEU A 121 20.40 16.58 -11.68
CA LEU A 121 20.26 15.16 -11.41
C LEU A 121 21.08 14.74 -10.19
N PHE A 122 20.74 13.54 -9.70
CA PHE A 122 21.41 12.89 -8.58
C PHE A 122 22.28 11.73 -9.09
N PHE A 123 23.51 11.64 -8.59
CA PHE A 123 24.52 10.66 -9.01
C PHE A 123 24.98 9.82 -7.82
N ASP A 124 25.34 8.57 -8.08
CA ASP A 124 25.86 7.66 -7.06
C ASP A 124 27.29 8.03 -6.62
N MET A 125 28.01 8.77 -7.46
CA MET A 125 29.38 9.20 -7.22
C MET A 125 29.61 10.63 -7.74
N ARG A 126 30.55 11.33 -7.10
CA ARG A 126 30.97 12.68 -7.51
C ARG A 126 31.58 12.66 -8.91
N GLY A 127 31.17 13.61 -9.76
CA GLY A 127 31.62 13.68 -11.15
C GLY A 127 31.15 12.49 -12.02
N GLY A 128 30.06 11.85 -11.62
CA GLY A 128 29.47 10.75 -12.38
C GLY A 128 29.06 11.18 -13.79
N ASN A 129 29.18 10.26 -14.76
CA ASN A 129 28.65 10.47 -16.11
C ASN A 129 27.18 10.00 -16.17
N GLN A 130 26.52 10.10 -17.33
CA GLN A 130 25.13 9.65 -17.49
C GLN A 130 24.86 8.21 -17.04
N MET A 131 25.84 7.30 -17.10
CA MET A 131 25.67 5.93 -16.62
C MET A 131 25.64 5.82 -15.08
N ASN A 132 26.21 6.82 -14.41
CA ASN A 132 26.21 6.99 -12.96
C ASN A 132 25.07 7.91 -12.50
N CYS A 133 24.38 8.55 -13.46
CA CYS A 133 23.13 9.20 -13.17
C CYS A 133 22.23 8.11 -12.64
N ILE A 134 21.57 8.41 -11.54
CA ILE A 134 20.51 7.55 -11.04
C ILE A 134 19.28 7.90 -11.90
N GLU A 135 19.39 7.55 -13.19
CA GLU A 135 18.41 7.81 -14.22
C GLU A 135 17.05 7.34 -13.68
N HIS A 136 16.09 8.26 -13.60
CA HIS A 136 14.68 7.99 -13.28
C HIS A 136 14.30 7.71 -11.82
N ILE A 137 15.22 7.80 -10.86
CA ILE A 137 14.78 7.80 -9.47
C ILE A 137 14.21 9.17 -9.12
N LEU A 138 12.89 9.22 -8.97
CA LEU A 138 12.12 10.39 -8.56
C LEU A 138 12.46 10.74 -7.10
N VAL A 139 13.65 11.28 -6.86
CA VAL A 139 14.05 11.85 -5.58
C VAL A 139 13.03 12.93 -5.24
N THR A 140 12.42 12.79 -4.07
CA THR A 140 11.38 13.70 -3.59
C THR A 140 11.91 14.62 -2.50
N HIS A 141 12.82 14.11 -1.67
CA HIS A 141 13.36 14.79 -0.51
C HIS A 141 14.83 14.45 -0.33
N TRP A 142 15.56 15.35 0.32
CA TRP A 142 16.95 15.15 0.71
C TRP A 142 17.20 15.67 2.13
N MET A 143 18.30 15.26 2.75
CA MET A 143 18.81 15.87 3.97
C MET A 143 20.34 15.89 3.96
N PRO A 144 21.00 16.84 4.65
CA PRO A 144 22.44 16.81 4.81
C PRO A 144 22.87 15.54 5.58
N LEU A 145 24.10 15.11 5.36
CA LEU A 145 24.70 14.04 6.16
C LEU A 145 24.70 14.44 7.65
N PRO A 146 24.43 13.49 8.56
CA PRO A 146 24.56 13.75 9.99
C PRO A 146 26.00 14.12 10.32
N ALA A 147 26.18 14.96 11.34
CA ALA A 147 27.51 15.23 11.87
C ALA A 147 28.18 13.91 12.29
N ALA A 148 29.49 13.81 12.08
CA ALA A 148 30.26 12.68 12.55
C ALA A 148 30.04 12.49 14.06
N PRO A 149 29.95 11.24 14.57
CA PRO A 149 29.81 11.00 15.99
C PRO A 149 31.00 11.62 16.73
N GLU A 150 30.72 12.34 17.82
CA GLU A 150 31.78 12.88 18.68
C GLU A 150 32.57 11.70 19.29
N PRO A 151 33.91 11.76 19.31
CA PRO A 151 34.71 10.72 19.94
C PRO A 151 34.39 10.67 21.43
N ASP A 152 33.96 9.50 21.89
CA ASP A 152 33.69 9.22 23.30
C ASP A 152 34.97 9.46 24.11
N GLN A 153 35.00 10.55 24.88
CA GLN A 153 36.09 10.86 25.82
C GLN A 153 35.87 10.00 27.07
N SER A 154 36.06 8.68 26.95
CA SER A 154 36.07 7.73 28.08
C SER A 154 37.48 7.49 28.62
#